data_AF-A0A2L0BQ60-F1
#
_entry.id   AF-A0A2L0BQ60-F1
#
_cell.length_a   1.000
_cell.length_b   1.000
_cell.length_c   1.000
_cell.angle_alpha   90.00
_cell.angle_beta   90.00
_cell.angle_gamma   90.00
#
_symmetry.space_group_name_H-M   'P 1'
#
loop_
_entity.id
_entity.type
_entity.pdbx_description
1 polymer ?
#
loop_
_entity_poly.entity_id
_entity_poly.type
_entity_poly.pdbx_seq_one_letter_code
_entity_poly.pdbx_strand_id
1 'polypeptide(L)'
;ETLSNRYPYSCYKQVFVDETHEDYRSYATMSIMSVNLLHSAVIVDQVYTSRTTMAQAIAEQFFGCFISMQNWSDMWLNKGISQYLCGLYQKKSFGNNEYRYWVQSMLQDVVKYEEQFGGIILDPSQPPAPLPVGSSNAAPSNPKSEEKFYFSIRNLHTMSPMYIKALHKKALLVMRMLEHRIGLELLLQVFNKQLSLATNAAQQKIGSGLWGHMLISTNVFTKAI
;
A
#
# COMPACT_ATOMS: atom_id res chain seq x y z
N GLU A 1 10.63 -12.34 10.20
CA GLU A 1 10.92 -11.74 11.52
C GLU A 1 9.99 -10.56 11.78
N THR A 2 9.98 -9.54 10.91
CA THR A 2 9.02 -8.42 10.99
C THR A 2 7.58 -8.89 10.92
N LEU A 3 7.28 -9.77 9.97
CA LEU A 3 6.09 -10.60 9.98
C LEU A 3 6.46 -11.92 10.66
N SER A 4 5.71 -12.31 11.69
CA SER A 4 5.91 -13.56 12.44
C SER A 4 5.29 -14.75 11.72
N ASN A 5 5.08 -14.64 10.41
CA ASN A 5 4.45 -15.66 9.58
C ASN A 5 5.42 -16.14 8.49
N ARG A 6 5.23 -17.38 8.05
CA ARG A 6 5.98 -17.95 6.93
C ARG A 6 5.48 -17.34 5.62
N TYR A 7 6.31 -17.43 4.59
CA TYR A 7 5.89 -17.07 3.24
C TYR A 7 4.69 -17.94 2.82
N PRO A 8 3.60 -17.35 2.29
CA PRO A 8 2.34 -18.07 2.07
C PRO A 8 2.38 -19.10 0.93
N TYR A 9 3.41 -19.06 0.09
CA TYR A 9 3.55 -19.96 -1.04
C TYR A 9 4.74 -20.92 -0.88
N SER A 10 4.78 -21.96 -1.72
CA SER A 10 5.83 -22.99 -1.67
C SER A 10 7.20 -22.52 -2.15
N CYS A 11 7.24 -21.59 -3.10
CA CYS A 11 8.48 -21.08 -3.69
C CYS A 11 8.35 -19.61 -4.10
N TYR A 12 9.50 -18.95 -4.22
CA TYR A 12 9.63 -17.60 -4.76
C TYR A 12 10.45 -17.67 -6.05
N LYS A 13 9.89 -17.14 -7.14
CA LYS A 13 10.52 -17.03 -8.45
C LYS A 13 10.74 -15.55 -8.78
N GLN A 14 11.91 -15.23 -9.30
CA GLN A 14 12.28 -13.87 -9.65
C GLN A 14 12.77 -13.86 -11.10
N VAL A 15 12.14 -13.04 -11.94
CA VAL A 15 12.45 -12.99 -13.38
C VAL A 15 12.74 -11.55 -13.78
N PHE A 16 13.87 -11.36 -14.43
CA PHE A 16 14.28 -10.09 -15.01
C PHE A 16 13.96 -10.10 -16.50
N VAL A 17 13.19 -9.12 -16.95
CA VAL A 17 12.73 -8.99 -18.33
C VAL A 17 13.16 -7.63 -18.86
N ASP A 18 13.62 -7.59 -20.11
CA ASP A 18 13.93 -6.34 -20.78
C ASP A 18 12.65 -5.68 -21.31
N GLU A 19 12.63 -4.35 -21.43
CA GLU A 19 11.47 -3.58 -21.90
C GLU A 19 10.17 -3.74 -21.05
N THR A 20 10.28 -3.80 -19.72
CA THR A 20 9.10 -3.77 -18.84
C THR A 20 8.48 -2.37 -18.77
N HIS A 21 7.15 -2.29 -18.79
CA HIS A 21 6.43 -1.01 -18.64
C HIS A 21 6.67 -0.34 -17.27
N GLU A 22 6.87 -1.16 -16.24
CA GLU A 22 7.18 -0.71 -14.89
C GLU A 22 8.42 -1.45 -14.37
N ASP A 23 9.09 -0.85 -13.39
CA ASP A 23 10.32 -1.39 -12.81
C ASP A 23 10.09 -2.76 -12.16
N TYR A 24 8.92 -2.99 -11.58
CA TYR A 24 8.53 -4.26 -11.00
C TYR A 24 7.01 -4.47 -11.04
N ARG A 25 6.60 -5.73 -11.14
CA ARG A 25 5.24 -6.20 -10.91
C ARG A 25 5.25 -7.50 -10.12
N SER A 26 4.46 -7.51 -9.06
CA SER A 26 4.36 -8.61 -8.11
C SER A 26 3.19 -9.51 -8.50
N TYR A 27 3.43 -10.81 -8.63
CA TYR A 27 2.44 -11.85 -8.87
C TYR A 27 2.51 -12.93 -7.79
N ALA A 28 1.51 -13.82 -7.75
CA ALA A 28 1.53 -14.96 -6.84
C ALA A 28 2.76 -15.85 -7.14
N THR A 29 3.60 -16.09 -6.13
CA THR A 29 4.88 -16.85 -6.22
C THR A 29 5.98 -16.27 -7.09
N MET A 30 5.70 -15.23 -7.88
CA MET A 30 6.61 -14.72 -8.91
C MET A 30 6.68 -13.19 -8.91
N SER A 31 7.87 -12.63 -9.06
CA SER A 31 8.08 -11.20 -9.30
C SER A 31 8.74 -11.02 -10.67
N ILE A 32 8.14 -10.15 -11.49
CA ILE A 32 8.71 -9.72 -12.77
C ILE A 32 9.30 -8.34 -12.55
N MET A 33 10.55 -8.14 -12.92
CA MET A 33 11.20 -6.83 -12.79
C MET A 33 12.05 -6.50 -14.00
N SER A 34 12.41 -5.23 -14.12
CA SER A 34 13.28 -4.74 -15.20
C SER A 34 14.72 -5.22 -15.05
N VAL A 35 15.36 -5.58 -16.17
CA VAL A 35 16.81 -5.85 -16.25
C VAL A 35 17.65 -4.66 -15.76
N ASN A 36 17.12 -3.43 -15.82
CA ASN A 36 17.81 -2.21 -15.34
C ASN A 36 18.12 -2.21 -13.83
N LEU A 37 17.50 -3.12 -13.06
CA LEU A 37 17.78 -3.28 -11.63
C LEU A 37 19.01 -4.15 -11.36
N LEU A 38 19.47 -4.92 -12.36
CA LEU A 38 20.69 -5.72 -12.25
C LEU A 38 21.91 -4.81 -12.28
N HIS A 39 22.83 -5.05 -11.34
CA HIS A 39 24.05 -4.27 -11.23
C HIS A 39 25.20 -5.16 -10.74
N SER A 40 26.41 -4.80 -11.15
CA SER A 40 27.63 -5.40 -10.61
C SER A 40 27.89 -4.88 -9.19
N ALA A 41 28.63 -5.64 -8.38
CA ALA A 41 29.01 -5.27 -7.02
C ALA A 41 29.81 -3.95 -6.93
N VAL A 42 30.37 -3.48 -8.04
CA VAL A 42 31.11 -2.20 -8.13
C VAL A 42 30.17 -1.00 -8.06
N ILE A 43 28.90 -1.13 -8.47
CA ILE A 43 27.93 -0.03 -8.53
C ILE A 43 27.14 0.00 -7.22
N VAL A 44 27.67 0.69 -6.22
CA VAL A 44 27.11 0.72 -4.85
C VAL A 44 25.78 1.49 -4.78
N ASP A 45 25.62 2.55 -5.58
CA ASP A 45 24.42 3.41 -5.49
C ASP A 45 23.13 2.67 -5.90
N GLN A 46 23.23 1.73 -6.86
CA GLN A 46 22.08 0.96 -7.34
C GLN A 46 21.59 -0.07 -6.31
N VAL A 47 22.37 -0.35 -5.26
CA VAL A 47 22.02 -1.30 -4.19
C VAL A 47 20.75 -0.84 -3.46
N TYR A 48 20.62 0.46 -3.19
CA TYR A 48 19.47 1.02 -2.46
C TYR A 48 18.18 0.85 -3.27
N THR A 49 18.22 1.25 -4.54
CA THR A 49 17.06 1.19 -5.45
C THR A 49 16.63 -0.25 -5.69
N SER A 50 17.56 -1.12 -6.12
CA SER A 50 17.27 -2.51 -6.47
C SER A 50 16.71 -3.30 -5.28
N ARG A 51 17.33 -3.21 -4.10
CA ARG A 51 16.88 -3.93 -2.89
C ARG A 51 15.57 -3.39 -2.36
N THR A 52 15.33 -2.07 -2.46
CA THR A 52 14.03 -1.48 -2.10
C THR A 52 12.94 -2.04 -3.01
N THR A 53 13.18 -2.05 -4.31
CA THR A 53 12.22 -2.58 -5.30
C THR A 53 11.94 -4.07 -5.08
N MET A 54 12.96 -4.87 -4.78
CA MET A 54 12.78 -6.29 -4.43
C MET A 54 12.00 -6.48 -3.14
N ALA A 55 12.27 -5.69 -2.10
CA ALA A 55 11.54 -5.75 -0.83
C ALA A 55 10.07 -5.36 -1.01
N GLN A 56 9.81 -4.33 -1.80
CA GLN A 56 8.46 -3.91 -2.17
C GLN A 56 7.72 -5.02 -2.93
N ALA A 57 8.38 -5.67 -3.89
CA ALA A 57 7.79 -6.77 -4.64
C ALA A 57 7.37 -7.95 -3.74
N ILE A 58 8.20 -8.30 -2.75
CA ILE A 58 7.86 -9.34 -1.76
C ILE A 58 6.71 -8.88 -0.85
N ALA A 59 6.73 -7.63 -0.38
CA ALA A 59 5.69 -7.11 0.50
C ALA A 59 4.31 -7.12 -0.18
N GLU A 60 4.26 -6.82 -1.48
CA GLU A 60 3.03 -6.89 -2.28
C GLU A 60 2.52 -8.31 -2.53
N GLN A 61 3.39 -9.32 -2.49
CA GLN A 61 2.93 -10.71 -2.55
C GLN A 61 2.14 -11.11 -1.30
N PHE A 62 2.53 -10.63 -0.11
CA PHE A 62 1.74 -10.82 1.11
C PHE A 62 0.44 -10.00 1.07
N PHE A 63 0.55 -8.70 0.79
CA PHE A 63 -0.57 -7.77 0.74
C PHE A 63 -0.73 -7.25 -0.68
N GLY A 64 -1.63 -7.88 -1.45
CA GLY A 64 -1.82 -7.64 -2.88
C GLY A 64 -2.14 -8.92 -3.66
N CYS A 65 -1.37 -9.98 -3.42
CA CYS A 65 -1.62 -11.30 -4.02
C CYS A 65 -2.31 -12.28 -3.05
N PHE A 66 -1.77 -12.43 -1.84
CA PHE A 66 -2.32 -13.38 -0.86
C PHE A 66 -3.57 -12.83 -0.16
N ILE A 67 -3.46 -11.61 0.37
CA ILE A 67 -4.62 -10.81 0.81
C ILE A 67 -4.95 -9.82 -0.30
N SER A 68 -6.15 -9.91 -0.86
CA SER A 68 -6.62 -9.04 -1.95
C SER A 68 -7.62 -8.00 -1.44
N MET A 69 -7.80 -6.92 -2.20
CA MET A 69 -8.78 -5.88 -1.87
C MET A 69 -10.20 -6.38 -2.16
N GLN A 70 -11.16 -6.02 -1.32
CA GLN A 70 -12.58 -6.34 -1.53
C GLN A 70 -13.20 -5.44 -2.62
N ASN A 71 -12.92 -4.15 -2.55
CA ASN A 71 -13.42 -3.13 -3.47
C ASN A 71 -12.26 -2.27 -4.01
N TRP A 72 -12.45 -1.65 -5.18
CA TRP A 72 -11.44 -0.75 -5.77
C TRP A 72 -11.12 0.46 -4.89
N SER A 73 -12.09 0.92 -4.10
CA SER A 73 -11.90 1.97 -3.11
C SER A 73 -10.90 1.60 -2.00
N ASP A 74 -10.66 0.32 -1.77
CA ASP A 74 -9.70 -0.19 -0.77
C ASP A 74 -8.29 -0.40 -1.34
N MET A 75 -8.04 -0.01 -2.60
CA MET A 75 -6.73 -0.18 -3.24
C MET A 75 -5.58 0.46 -2.44
N TRP A 76 -5.85 1.60 -1.80
CA TRP A 76 -4.87 2.32 -0.99
C TRP A 76 -4.35 1.46 0.16
N LEU A 77 -5.16 0.54 0.70
CA LEU A 77 -4.82 -0.24 1.87
C LEU A 77 -3.75 -1.29 1.56
N ASN A 78 -3.92 -2.08 0.49
CA ASN A 78 -2.94 -3.10 0.10
C ASN A 78 -1.58 -2.47 -0.26
N LYS A 79 -1.62 -1.39 -1.04
CA LYS A 79 -0.41 -0.67 -1.43
C LYS A 79 0.22 0.09 -0.25
N GLY A 80 -0.59 0.65 0.65
CA GLY A 80 -0.12 1.31 1.87
C GLY A 80 0.58 0.34 2.83
N ILE A 81 -0.02 -0.83 3.09
CA ILE A 81 0.57 -1.85 3.97
C ILE A 81 1.87 -2.39 3.37
N SER A 82 1.89 -2.73 2.08
CA SER A 82 3.10 -3.24 1.42
C SER A 82 4.24 -2.23 1.44
N GLN A 83 3.97 -0.95 1.12
CA GLN A 83 4.97 0.12 1.21
C GLN A 83 5.44 0.36 2.64
N TYR A 84 4.55 0.27 3.61
CA TYR A 84 4.90 0.39 5.02
C TYR A 84 5.86 -0.72 5.47
N LEU A 85 5.58 -1.97 5.10
CA LEU A 85 6.47 -3.12 5.36
C LEU A 85 7.83 -2.96 4.67
N CYS A 86 7.84 -2.45 3.44
CA CYS A 86 9.09 -2.10 2.74
C CYS A 86 9.86 -1.00 3.50
N GLY A 87 9.17 0.01 4.03
CA GLY A 87 9.78 1.06 4.87
C GLY A 87 10.41 0.49 6.15
N LEU A 88 9.77 -0.48 6.82
CA LEU A 88 10.36 -1.17 7.97
C LEU A 88 11.64 -1.94 7.60
N TYR A 89 11.63 -2.60 6.43
CA TYR A 89 12.83 -3.26 5.89
C TYR A 89 13.95 -2.26 5.59
N GLN A 90 13.64 -1.12 4.97
CA GLN A 90 14.62 -0.08 4.67
C GLN A 90 15.23 0.50 5.96
N LYS A 91 14.40 0.78 6.97
CA LYS A 91 14.86 1.27 8.28
C LYS A 91 15.84 0.30 8.94
N LYS A 92 15.60 -1.02 8.81
CA LYS A 92 16.48 -2.06 9.36
C LYS A 92 17.75 -2.26 8.52
N SER A 93 17.67 -2.17 7.20
CA SER A 93 18.76 -2.56 6.29
C SER A 93 19.69 -1.40 5.92
N PHE A 94 19.14 -0.20 5.71
CA PHE A 94 19.88 0.99 5.26
C PHE A 94 20.04 2.04 6.37
N GLY A 95 19.38 1.83 7.51
CA GLY A 95 19.45 2.71 8.66
C GLY A 95 18.35 3.76 8.71
N ASN A 96 18.24 4.40 9.87
CA ASN A 96 17.13 5.28 10.19
C ASN A 96 17.19 6.64 9.48
N ASN A 97 18.38 7.13 9.13
CA ASN A 97 18.53 8.42 8.46
C ASN A 97 18.04 8.36 7.02
N GLU A 98 18.41 7.31 6.28
CA GLU A 98 17.94 7.08 4.92
C GLU A 98 16.42 6.91 4.89
N TYR A 99 15.87 6.13 5.83
CA TYR A 99 14.42 5.99 5.97
C TYR A 99 13.71 7.34 6.22
N ARG A 100 14.27 8.20 7.08
CA ARG A 100 13.71 9.54 7.34
C ARG A 100 13.74 10.43 6.11
N TYR A 101 14.84 10.39 5.36
CA TYR A 101 14.97 11.10 4.10
C TYR A 101 13.93 10.62 3.08
N TRP A 102 13.77 9.31 2.92
CA TRP A 102 12.76 8.71 2.06
C TRP A 102 11.34 9.15 2.42
N VAL A 103 10.97 9.10 3.71
CA VAL A 103 9.65 9.56 4.18
C VAL A 103 9.45 11.05 3.90
N GLN A 104 10.48 11.88 4.11
CA GLN A 104 10.41 13.31 3.83
C GLN A 104 10.24 13.59 2.33
N SER A 105 10.97 12.88 1.47
CA SER A 105 10.84 12.98 0.01
C SER A 105 9.43 12.58 -0.45
N MET A 106 8.88 11.49 0.09
CA MET A 106 7.52 11.05 -0.20
C MET A 106 6.47 12.08 0.22
N LEU A 107 6.65 12.73 1.38
CA LEU A 107 5.79 13.82 1.84
C LEU A 107 5.86 15.03 0.91
N GLN A 108 7.06 15.46 0.52
CA GLN A 108 7.24 16.59 -0.40
C GLN A 108 6.57 16.32 -1.75
N ASP A 109 6.64 15.10 -2.26
CA ASP A 109 6.00 14.75 -3.52
C ASP A 109 4.48 14.77 -3.44
N VAL A 110 3.90 14.35 -2.31
CA VAL A 110 2.45 14.46 -2.08
C VAL A 110 2.04 15.93 -1.98
N VAL A 111 2.79 16.76 -1.26
CA VAL A 111 2.51 18.20 -1.14
C VAL A 111 2.56 18.89 -2.51
N LYS A 112 3.61 18.65 -3.30
CA LYS A 112 3.73 19.20 -4.67
C LYS A 112 2.54 18.81 -5.55
N TYR A 113 2.06 17.57 -5.43
CA TYR A 113 0.91 17.10 -6.17
C TYR A 113 -0.39 17.78 -5.71
N GLU A 114 -0.61 17.87 -4.39
CA GLU A 114 -1.81 18.47 -3.82
C GLU A 114 -1.90 19.99 -4.06
N GLU A 115 -0.76 20.68 -4.11
CA GLU A 115 -0.69 22.10 -4.49
C GLU A 115 -1.11 22.35 -5.94
N GLN A 116 -0.70 21.47 -6.86
CA GLN A 116 -0.95 21.63 -8.29
C GLN A 116 -2.34 21.15 -8.71
N PHE A 117 -2.77 19.98 -8.24
CA PHE A 117 -3.95 19.27 -8.74
C PHE A 117 -5.09 19.18 -7.72
N GLY A 118 -4.84 19.50 -6.45
CA GLY A 118 -5.81 19.40 -5.36
C GLY A 118 -5.70 18.12 -4.54
N GLY A 119 -6.57 18.00 -3.52
CA GLY A 119 -6.50 16.94 -2.52
C GLY A 119 -6.77 15.53 -3.08
N ILE A 120 -6.03 14.54 -2.55
CA ILE A 120 -6.20 13.13 -2.89
C ILE A 120 -7.19 12.47 -1.92
N ILE A 121 -8.16 11.73 -2.45
CA ILE A 121 -9.14 10.96 -1.68
C ILE A 121 -8.71 9.49 -1.68
N LEU A 122 -8.58 8.89 -0.49
CA LEU A 122 -8.12 7.51 -0.34
C LEU A 122 -9.25 6.49 -0.49
N ASP A 123 -10.41 6.76 0.08
CA ASP A 123 -11.62 5.95 -0.06
C ASP A 123 -12.73 6.79 -0.72
N PRO A 124 -13.03 6.59 -2.02
CA PRO A 124 -14.11 7.27 -2.72
C PRO A 124 -15.52 6.77 -2.34
N SER A 125 -15.64 5.70 -1.56
CA SER A 125 -16.93 5.07 -1.24
C SER A 125 -17.64 5.68 -0.04
N GLN A 126 -16.88 6.30 0.87
CA GLN A 126 -17.45 7.06 2.00
C GLN A 126 -17.40 8.56 1.70
N PRO A 127 -18.48 9.31 1.97
CA PRO A 127 -18.41 10.76 1.93
C PRO A 127 -17.36 11.24 2.95
N PRO A 128 -16.57 12.29 2.63
CA PRO A 128 -15.58 12.82 3.55
C PRO A 128 -16.24 13.17 4.89
N ALA A 129 -15.60 12.79 5.99
CA ALA A 129 -16.08 13.10 7.33
C ALA A 129 -16.34 14.61 7.43
N PRO A 130 -17.48 15.04 8.02
CA PRO A 130 -17.73 16.46 8.21
C PRO A 130 -16.60 17.05 9.04
N LEU A 131 -16.07 18.20 8.60
CA LEU A 131 -15.09 18.95 9.36
C LEU A 131 -15.65 19.20 10.78
N PRO A 132 -14.84 19.11 11.84
CA PRO A 132 -15.30 19.43 13.20
C PRO A 132 -15.52 20.94 13.29
N VAL A 133 -16.68 21.40 12.84
CA VAL A 133 -17.18 22.75 13.10
C VAL A 133 -17.89 22.72 14.44
N GLY A 134 -17.51 23.66 15.33
CA GLY A 134 -18.22 23.91 16.58
C GLY A 134 -19.72 24.08 16.34
N SER A 135 -20.51 23.75 17.35
CA SER A 135 -21.96 23.53 17.40
C SER A 135 -22.87 24.71 17.01
N SER A 136 -22.58 25.42 15.93
CA SER A 136 -23.43 26.47 15.39
C SER A 136 -23.13 26.67 13.90
N ASN A 137 -23.82 25.88 13.09
CA ASN A 137 -24.19 26.07 11.68
C ASN A 137 -24.01 24.76 10.92
N ALA A 138 -25.13 24.04 10.78
CA ALA A 138 -25.27 22.99 9.78
C ALA A 138 -25.10 23.65 8.39
N ALA A 139 -23.89 23.62 7.86
CA ALA A 139 -23.68 23.89 6.44
C ALA A 139 -24.41 22.80 5.65
N PRO A 140 -25.15 23.13 4.59
CA PRO A 140 -25.74 22.12 3.73
C PRO A 140 -24.62 21.25 3.17
N SER A 141 -24.82 19.93 3.24
CA SER A 141 -23.98 18.94 2.59
C SER A 141 -23.89 19.27 1.10
N ASN A 142 -22.85 20.00 0.68
CA ASN A 142 -22.53 20.17 -0.72
C ASN A 142 -21.92 18.85 -1.21
N PRO A 143 -22.58 18.07 -2.08
CA PRO A 143 -21.96 16.89 -2.70
C PRO A 143 -21.04 17.33 -3.86
N LYS A 144 -20.33 18.45 -3.72
CA LYS A 144 -19.57 19.10 -4.80
C LYS A 144 -18.13 19.39 -4.37
N SER A 145 -17.38 18.35 -4.02
CA SER A 145 -15.91 18.40 -4.16
C SER A 145 -15.40 17.53 -5.32
N GLU A 146 -16.30 16.97 -6.13
CA GLU A 146 -15.94 16.10 -7.27
C GLU A 146 -15.45 16.87 -8.53
N GLU A 147 -15.47 18.22 -8.57
CA GLU A 147 -15.21 18.99 -9.81
C GLU A 147 -13.78 19.54 -9.99
N LYS A 148 -12.72 18.79 -9.63
CA LYS A 148 -11.34 19.19 -10.03
C LYS A 148 -10.57 18.17 -10.84
N PHE A 149 -11.08 16.95 -10.99
CA PHE A 149 -10.40 15.94 -11.79
C PHE A 149 -11.18 15.65 -13.06
N TYR A 150 -10.49 15.75 -14.21
CA TYR A 150 -11.03 15.41 -15.53
C TYR A 150 -11.47 13.93 -15.61
N PHE A 151 -10.91 13.08 -14.74
CA PHE A 151 -11.15 11.65 -14.71
C PHE A 151 -11.86 11.23 -13.42
N SER A 152 -12.84 10.33 -13.54
CA SER A 152 -13.54 9.77 -12.38
C SER A 152 -12.61 8.91 -11.52
N ILE A 153 -12.62 9.15 -10.21
CA ILE A 153 -11.81 8.43 -9.21
C ILE A 153 -12.48 7.08 -8.85
N ARG A 154 -13.72 6.84 -9.28
CA ARG A 154 -14.47 5.62 -8.95
C ARG A 154 -13.97 4.38 -9.69
N ASN A 155 -13.38 4.55 -10.87
CA ASN A 155 -12.92 3.45 -11.71
C ASN A 155 -11.40 3.48 -11.88
N LEU A 156 -10.75 2.34 -11.61
CA LEU A 156 -9.30 2.20 -11.72
C LEU A 156 -8.76 2.57 -13.11
N HIS A 157 -9.45 2.14 -14.17
CA HIS A 157 -9.04 2.37 -15.55
C HIS A 157 -9.16 3.84 -16.00
N THR A 158 -9.88 4.66 -15.24
CA THR A 158 -10.06 6.07 -15.55
C THR A 158 -9.05 6.93 -14.78
N MET A 159 -8.46 6.41 -13.70
CA MET A 159 -7.52 7.18 -12.87
C MET A 159 -6.21 7.51 -13.59
N SER A 160 -5.75 8.75 -13.44
CA SER A 160 -4.44 9.17 -13.95
C SER A 160 -3.30 8.43 -13.25
N PRO A 161 -2.25 7.97 -13.97
CA PRO A 161 -1.08 7.36 -13.35
C PRO A 161 -0.38 8.25 -12.32
N MET A 162 -0.41 9.57 -12.52
CA MET A 162 0.15 10.53 -11.54
C MET A 162 -0.65 10.52 -10.24
N TYR A 163 -1.98 10.44 -10.35
CA TYR A 163 -2.87 10.33 -9.19
C TYR A 163 -2.64 9.02 -8.44
N ILE A 164 -2.52 7.88 -9.15
CA ILE A 164 -2.24 6.57 -8.54
C ILE A 164 -0.91 6.60 -7.78
N LYS A 165 0.15 7.16 -8.38
CA LYS A 165 1.45 7.31 -7.71
C LYS A 165 1.31 8.13 -6.44
N ALA A 166 0.66 9.29 -6.50
CA ALA A 166 0.47 10.15 -5.33
C ALA A 166 -0.40 9.49 -4.25
N LEU A 167 -1.43 8.74 -4.64
CA LEU A 167 -2.29 7.95 -3.75
C LEU A 167 -1.49 6.89 -2.99
N HIS A 168 -0.59 6.15 -3.65
CA HIS A 168 0.29 5.20 -2.96
C HIS A 168 1.18 5.91 -1.93
N LYS A 169 1.81 7.04 -2.31
CA LYS A 169 2.65 7.82 -1.39
C LYS A 169 1.85 8.30 -0.17
N LYS A 170 0.64 8.78 -0.39
CA LYS A 170 -0.26 9.21 0.69
C LYS A 170 -0.69 8.05 1.59
N ALA A 171 -0.96 6.88 1.01
CA ALA A 171 -1.31 5.67 1.77
C ALA A 171 -0.21 5.28 2.75
N LEU A 172 1.06 5.29 2.32
CA LEU A 172 2.21 5.06 3.20
C LEU A 172 2.23 6.04 4.40
N LEU A 173 2.02 7.34 4.14
CA LEU A 173 2.02 8.36 5.18
C LEU A 173 0.88 8.15 6.19
N VAL A 174 -0.31 7.75 5.72
CA VAL A 174 -1.43 7.41 6.59
C VAL A 174 -1.12 6.19 7.44
N MET A 175 -0.53 5.13 6.87
CA MET A 175 -0.09 3.96 7.64
C MET A 175 0.93 4.32 8.73
N ARG A 176 1.85 5.25 8.42
CA ARG A 176 2.78 5.77 9.42
C ARG A 176 2.10 6.61 10.50
N MET A 177 1.07 7.39 10.17
CA MET A 177 0.28 8.10 11.18
C MET A 177 -0.47 7.14 12.11
N LEU A 178 -0.97 6.02 11.56
CA LEU A 178 -1.58 4.95 12.36
C LEU A 178 -0.55 4.29 13.29
N GLU A 179 0.67 4.01 12.81
CA GLU A 179 1.77 3.52 13.64
C GLU A 179 2.04 4.45 14.84
N HIS A 180 2.10 5.77 14.63
CA HIS A 180 2.35 6.73 15.72
C HIS A 180 1.22 6.81 16.74
N ARG A 181 -0.03 6.53 16.36
CA ARG A 181 -1.17 6.62 17.26
C ARG A 181 -1.44 5.33 18.03
N ILE A 182 -1.30 4.18 17.37
CA ILE A 182 -1.64 2.86 17.92
C ILE A 182 -0.39 2.18 18.52
N GLY A 183 0.78 2.42 17.93
CA GLY A 183 2.02 1.73 18.25
C GLY A 183 2.33 0.59 17.27
N LEU A 184 3.63 0.35 17.07
CA LEU A 184 4.13 -0.64 16.10
C LEU A 184 3.69 -2.07 16.44
N GLU A 185 3.74 -2.47 17.71
CA GLU A 185 3.47 -3.86 18.12
C GLU A 185 2.01 -4.24 17.85
N LEU A 186 1.07 -3.40 18.24
CA LEU A 186 -0.36 -3.62 18.00
C LEU A 186 -0.67 -3.63 16.50
N LEU A 187 -0.07 -2.72 15.72
CA LEU A 187 -0.25 -2.71 14.27
C LEU A 187 0.26 -4.01 13.61
N LEU A 188 1.42 -4.50 14.04
CA LEU A 188 1.95 -5.79 13.56
C LEU A 188 1.08 -6.97 14.00
N GLN A 189 0.49 -6.94 15.20
CA GLN A 189 -0.47 -7.95 15.64
C GLN A 189 -1.71 -7.98 14.72
N VAL A 190 -2.23 -6.82 14.31
CA VAL A 190 -3.34 -6.72 13.36
C VAL A 190 -2.97 -7.36 12.02
N PHE A 191 -1.80 -7.04 11.45
CA PHE A 191 -1.35 -7.66 10.20
C PHE A 191 -1.17 -9.17 10.30
N ASN A 192 -0.56 -9.65 11.38
CA ASN A 192 -0.37 -11.08 11.61
C ASN A 192 -1.71 -11.81 11.79
N LYS A 193 -2.69 -11.19 12.45
CA LYS A 193 -4.04 -11.72 12.59
C LYS A 193 -4.71 -11.87 11.22
N GLN A 194 -4.64 -10.86 10.35
CA GLN A 194 -5.19 -10.93 9.00
C GLN A 194 -4.52 -12.04 8.16
N LEU A 195 -3.19 -12.13 8.22
CA LEU A 195 -2.46 -13.19 7.51
C LEU A 195 -2.81 -14.59 8.02
N SER A 196 -3.00 -14.76 9.33
CA SER A 196 -3.42 -16.04 9.92
C SER A 196 -4.83 -16.44 9.47
N LEU A 197 -5.77 -15.48 9.47
CA LEU A 197 -7.13 -15.71 8.97
C LEU A 197 -7.15 -16.09 7.48
N ALA A 198 -6.36 -15.38 6.66
CA ALA A 198 -6.22 -15.70 5.24
C ALA A 198 -5.57 -17.07 5.01
N THR A 199 -4.57 -17.44 5.83
CA THR A 199 -3.92 -18.77 5.76
C THR A 199 -4.89 -19.89 6.10
N ASN A 200 -5.70 -19.72 7.14
CA ASN A 200 -6.72 -20.70 7.50
C ASN A 200 -7.78 -20.82 6.40
N ALA A 201 -8.20 -19.70 5.80
CA ALA A 201 -9.16 -19.70 4.71
C ALA A 201 -8.63 -20.42 3.46
N ALA A 202 -7.35 -20.20 3.10
CA ALA A 202 -6.72 -20.77 1.91
C ALA A 202 -6.60 -22.31 1.96
N GLN A 203 -6.55 -22.91 3.15
CA GLN A 203 -6.48 -24.37 3.31
C GLN A 203 -7.84 -25.07 3.18
N GLN A 204 -8.94 -24.31 3.23
CA GLN A 204 -10.28 -24.89 3.20
C GLN A 204 -10.82 -25.05 1.78
N LYS A 205 -11.70 -26.05 1.62
CA LYS A 205 -12.38 -26.32 0.34
C LYS A 205 -13.27 -25.14 -0.08
N ILE A 206 -13.33 -24.92 -1.39
CA ILE A 206 -14.19 -23.94 -2.07
C ILE A 206 -15.64 -24.25 -1.71
N GLY A 207 -16.23 -23.51 -0.75
CA GLY A 207 -17.59 -23.73 -0.26
C GLY A 207 -17.81 -23.48 1.23
N SER A 208 -16.75 -23.29 2.02
CA SER A 208 -16.86 -23.02 3.46
C SER A 208 -17.26 -21.57 3.82
N GLY A 209 -17.40 -20.68 2.84
CA GLY A 209 -17.71 -19.25 3.05
C GLY A 209 -16.57 -18.44 3.69
N LEU A 210 -15.50 -19.09 4.15
CA LEU A 210 -14.37 -18.47 4.86
C LEU A 210 -13.39 -17.74 3.94
N TRP A 211 -13.55 -17.87 2.63
CA TRP A 211 -12.70 -17.23 1.62
C TRP A 211 -12.81 -15.70 1.64
N GLY A 212 -13.88 -15.16 2.22
CA GLY A 212 -13.99 -13.73 2.50
C GLY A 212 -12.88 -13.19 3.40
N HIS A 213 -12.24 -14.03 4.23
CA HIS A 213 -11.10 -13.63 5.05
C HIS A 213 -9.80 -13.39 4.27
N MET A 214 -9.75 -13.78 2.99
CA MET A 214 -8.65 -13.40 2.09
C MET A 214 -8.85 -12.01 1.47
N LEU A 215 -10.03 -11.41 1.67
CA LEU A 215 -10.33 -10.06 1.22
C LEU A 215 -10.17 -9.09 2.38
N ILE A 216 -9.54 -7.95 2.11
CA ILE A 216 -9.42 -6.85 3.04
C ILE A 216 -10.19 -5.64 2.51
N SER A 217 -10.96 -5.01 3.39
CA SER A 217 -11.62 -3.73 3.15
C SER A 217 -11.30 -2.75 4.25
N THR A 218 -11.43 -1.45 3.96
CA THR A 218 -11.19 -0.37 4.92
C THR A 218 -12.08 -0.53 6.16
N ASN A 219 -13.31 -1.02 6.00
CA ASN A 219 -14.22 -1.29 7.12
C ASN A 219 -13.74 -2.45 8.01
N VAL A 220 -13.30 -3.55 7.41
CA VAL A 220 -12.79 -4.71 8.18
C VAL A 220 -11.48 -4.35 8.88
N PHE A 221 -10.62 -3.58 8.22
CA PHE A 221 -9.35 -3.13 8.78
C PHE A 221 -9.56 -2.15 9.94
N THR A 222 -10.42 -1.15 9.77
CA THR A 222 -10.75 -0.18 10.84
C THR A 222 -11.38 -0.85 12.06
N LYS A 223 -12.17 -1.92 11.86
CA LYS A 223 -12.73 -2.71 12.98
C LYS A 223 -11.70 -3.63 13.66
N ALA A 224 -10.59 -3.92 12.99
CA ALA A 224 -9.54 -4.80 13.50
C ALA A 224 -8.46 -4.04 14.30
N ILE A 225 -8.32 -2.73 14.05
CA ILE A 225 -7.55 -1.77 14.84
C ILE A 225 -8.32 -1.41 16.11
#